data_AF-A0A836P1U8-F1
#
_entry.id   AF-A0A836P1U8-F1
#
_cell.length_a   1.000
_cell.length_b   1.000
_cell.length_c   1.000
_cell.angle_alpha   90.00
_cell.angle_beta   90.00
_cell.angle_gamma   90.00
#
_symmetry.space_group_name_H-M   'P 1'
#
loop_
_entity.id
_entity.type
_entity.pdbx_description
1 polymer ?
#
loop_
_entity_poly.entity_id
_entity_poly.type
_entity_poly.pdbx_seq_one_letter_code
_entity_poly.pdbx_strand_id
1 'polypeptide(L)'
;YEPAAEDLAGWNRYVDAMIAFLKRDRAGLDAARAQLASVLYPQGKDMPPLQDGYIVFPAEKGRPEMKVRWPPNLDVVDGLIKCYDEPYSVAYGAQRCRTSTSTFSK
;
A
#
# COMPACT_ATOMS: atom_id res chain seq x y z
N TYR A 1 0.40 -11.43 -11.98
CA TYR A 1 -0.92 -11.45 -11.33
C TYR A 1 -1.03 -12.73 -10.56
N GLU A 2 -1.60 -12.66 -9.37
CA GLU A 2 -2.00 -13.82 -8.58
C GLU A 2 -3.41 -14.26 -8.99
N PRO A 3 -3.75 -15.55 -8.89
CA PRO A 3 -5.13 -16.02 -9.00
C PRO A 3 -6.05 -15.25 -8.04
N ALA A 4 -7.27 -14.93 -8.46
CA ALA A 4 -8.17 -14.09 -7.67
C ALA A 4 -8.50 -14.65 -6.28
N ALA A 5 -8.49 -15.97 -6.11
CA ALA A 5 -8.70 -16.64 -4.83
C ALA A 5 -7.48 -16.50 -3.87
N GLU A 6 -6.31 -16.15 -4.40
CA GLU A 6 -5.05 -16.05 -3.65
C GLU A 6 -4.64 -14.58 -3.41
N ASP A 7 -5.21 -13.63 -4.15
CA ASP A 7 -4.96 -12.18 -4.06
C ASP A 7 -5.65 -11.53 -2.83
N LEU A 8 -5.38 -12.07 -1.64
CA LEU A 8 -6.04 -11.66 -0.40
C LEU A 8 -5.64 -10.26 0.08
N ALA A 9 -4.46 -9.79 -0.32
CA ALA A 9 -3.89 -8.52 0.11
C ALA A 9 -3.87 -7.44 -0.98
N GLY A 10 -4.48 -7.71 -2.16
CA GLY A 10 -4.56 -6.74 -3.24
C GLY A 10 -3.29 -6.56 -4.06
N TRP A 11 -2.43 -7.58 -4.13
CA TRP A 11 -1.25 -7.62 -4.99
C TRP A 11 -1.57 -7.21 -6.42
N ASN A 12 -2.66 -7.70 -7.01
CA ASN A 12 -2.99 -7.36 -8.39
C ASN A 12 -3.34 -5.89 -8.56
N ARG A 13 -4.00 -5.27 -7.57
CA ARG A 13 -4.34 -3.82 -7.60
C ARG A 13 -3.11 -2.95 -7.44
N TYR A 14 -2.16 -3.39 -6.62
CA TYR A 14 -0.85 -2.77 -6.55
C TYR A 14 -0.13 -2.87 -7.92
N VAL A 15 -0.10 -4.05 -8.55
CA VAL A 15 0.49 -4.24 -9.90
C VAL A 15 -0.22 -3.37 -10.95
N ASP A 16 -1.54 -3.28 -10.93
CA ASP A 16 -2.34 -2.39 -11.79
C ASP A 16 -1.85 -0.94 -11.66
N ALA A 17 -1.66 -0.46 -10.42
CA ALA A 17 -1.16 0.89 -10.15
C ALA A 17 0.25 1.12 -10.71
N MET A 18 1.16 0.15 -10.54
CA MET A 18 2.52 0.22 -11.09
C MET A 18 2.51 0.32 -12.63
N ILE A 19 1.71 -0.53 -13.27
CA ILE A 19 1.56 -0.53 -14.74
C ILE A 19 0.98 0.80 -15.22
N ALA A 20 -0.05 1.31 -14.55
CA ALA A 20 -0.68 2.57 -14.91
C ALA A 20 0.29 3.75 -14.79
N PHE A 21 1.06 3.83 -13.70
CA PHE A 21 2.10 4.85 -13.53
C PHE A 21 3.13 4.79 -14.67
N LEU A 22 3.66 3.61 -14.98
CA LEU A 22 4.67 3.43 -16.03
C LEU A 22 4.13 3.75 -17.43
N LYS A 23 2.84 3.50 -17.67
CA LYS A 23 2.15 3.86 -18.92
C LYS A 23 1.72 5.32 -18.98
N ARG A 24 1.95 6.11 -17.93
CA ARG A 24 1.44 7.49 -17.81
C ARG A 24 -0.09 7.56 -17.92
N ASP A 25 -0.77 6.54 -17.37
CA ASP A 25 -2.22 6.47 -17.26
C ASP A 25 -2.67 6.94 -15.88
N ARG A 26 -2.99 8.23 -15.77
CA ARG A 26 -3.40 8.83 -14.50
C ARG A 26 -4.73 8.27 -14.00
N ALA A 27 -5.70 8.10 -14.90
CA ALA A 27 -7.02 7.59 -14.52
C ALA A 27 -6.93 6.13 -14.04
N GLY A 28 -6.15 5.31 -14.74
CA GLY A 28 -5.86 3.93 -14.32
C GLY A 28 -5.16 3.85 -12.97
N LEU A 29 -4.20 4.75 -12.69
CA LEU A 29 -3.50 4.81 -11.41
C LEU A 29 -4.45 5.17 -10.26
N ASP A 30 -5.28 6.19 -10.44
CA ASP A 30 -6.25 6.62 -9.43
C ASP A 30 -7.31 5.52 -9.18
N ALA A 31 -7.75 4.83 -10.24
CA ALA A 31 -8.69 3.70 -10.13
C ALA A 31 -8.06 2.50 -9.39
N ALA A 32 -6.84 2.12 -9.73
CA ALA A 32 -6.12 1.03 -9.08
C ALA A 32 -5.89 1.32 -7.59
N ARG A 33 -5.57 2.58 -7.24
CA ARG A 33 -5.50 3.01 -5.84
C ARG A 33 -6.83 2.81 -5.13
N ALA A 34 -7.92 3.31 -5.69
CA ALA A 34 -9.24 3.20 -5.07
C ALA A 34 -9.65 1.74 -4.83
N GLN A 35 -9.35 0.86 -5.79
CA GLN A 35 -9.57 -0.57 -5.67
C GLN A 35 -8.68 -1.21 -4.60
N LEU A 36 -7.38 -0.87 -4.56
CA LEU A 36 -6.48 -1.36 -3.52
C LEU A 36 -6.97 -0.92 -2.13
N ALA A 37 -7.32 0.35 -1.94
CA ALA A 37 -7.83 0.86 -0.66
C ALA A 37 -9.13 0.19 -0.19
N SER A 38 -9.87 -0.46 -1.10
CA SER A 38 -11.11 -1.17 -0.81
C SER A 38 -10.90 -2.64 -0.43
N VAL A 39 -9.65 -3.14 -0.44
CA VAL A 39 -9.34 -4.52 -0.06
C VAL A 39 -9.56 -4.70 1.45
N LEU A 40 -10.59 -5.48 1.78
CA LEU A 40 -10.92 -5.79 3.16
C LEU A 40 -9.88 -6.70 3.79
N TYR A 41 -9.62 -6.49 5.08
CA TYR A 41 -8.78 -7.39 5.84
C TYR A 41 -9.46 -8.76 5.96
N PRO A 42 -8.80 -9.86 5.53
CA PRO A 42 -9.38 -11.20 5.63
C PRO A 42 -9.74 -11.54 7.07
N GLN A 43 -10.92 -12.12 7.26
CA GLN A 43 -11.35 -12.64 8.55
C GLN A 43 -10.90 -14.11 8.63
N GLY A 44 -9.98 -14.42 9.53
CA GLY A 44 -9.46 -15.78 9.71
C GLY A 44 -8.74 -15.93 11.04
N LYS A 45 -8.85 -17.12 11.64
CA LYS A 45 -8.24 -17.45 12.94
C LYS A 45 -6.71 -17.30 12.99
N ASP A 46 -6.07 -17.38 11.82
CA ASP A 46 -4.61 -17.31 11.67
C ASP A 46 -4.13 -15.92 11.19
N MET A 47 -5.04 -14.95 11.06
CA MET A 47 -4.69 -13.58 10.68
C MET A 47 -4.24 -12.79 11.92
N PRO A 48 -3.12 -12.04 11.85
CA PRO A 48 -2.72 -11.17 12.96
C PRO A 48 -3.79 -10.10 13.29
N PRO A 49 -3.73 -9.46 14.46
CA PRO A 49 -4.67 -8.40 14.77
C PRO A 49 -4.45 -7.20 13.83
N LEU A 50 -5.57 -6.66 13.32
CA LEU A 50 -5.61 -5.37 12.65
C LEU A 50 -6.03 -4.31 13.68
N GLN A 51 -5.12 -3.40 14.02
CA GLN A 51 -5.36 -2.29 14.93
C GLN A 51 -5.20 -0.97 14.18
N ASP A 52 -6.24 -0.14 14.17
CA ASP A 52 -6.24 1.19 13.54
C ASP A 52 -5.74 1.20 12.08
N GLY A 53 -6.07 0.14 11.33
CA GLY A 53 -5.64 -0.03 9.94
C GLY A 53 -4.21 -0.54 9.76
N TYR A 54 -3.56 -1.04 10.82
CA TYR A 54 -2.25 -1.67 10.77
C TYR A 54 -2.30 -3.11 11.27
N ILE A 55 -1.65 -4.00 10.53
CA ILE A 55 -1.29 -5.32 11.03
C ILE A 55 -0.18 -5.13 12.06
N VAL A 56 -0.40 -5.61 13.28
CA VAL A 56 0.60 -5.55 14.35
C VAL A 56 1.26 -6.91 14.50
N PHE A 57 2.55 -6.97 14.20
CA PHE A 57 3.40 -8.12 14.50
C PHE A 57 4.09 -7.86 15.84
N PRO A 58 3.84 -8.68 16.87
CA PRO A 58 4.40 -8.46 18.20
C PRO A 58 5.93 -8.58 18.17
N ALA A 59 6.58 -7.96 19.15
CA ALA A 59 8.02 -8.13 19.35
C ALA A 59 8.35 -9.58 19.73
N GLU A 60 9.37 -10.13 19.09
CA GLU A 60 9.92 -11.46 19.36
C GLU A 60 11.42 -11.33 19.68
N LYS A 61 12.03 -12.38 20.24
CA LYS A 61 13.46 -12.34 20.58
C LYS A 61 14.29 -12.08 19.32
N GLY A 62 14.93 -10.91 19.25
CA GLY A 62 15.73 -10.48 18.10
C GLY A 62 14.94 -9.77 16.98
N ARG A 63 13.63 -9.55 17.16
CA ARG A 63 12.76 -8.85 16.21
C ARG A 63 11.91 -7.81 16.95
N PRO A 64 12.09 -6.50 16.71
CA PRO A 64 11.22 -5.49 17.30
C PRO A 64 9.79 -5.63 16.78
N GLU A 65 8.83 -5.05 17.50
CA GLU A 65 7.46 -4.91 17.02
C GLU A 65 7.45 -4.23 15.66
N MET A 66 6.61 -4.72 14.75
CA MET A 66 6.46 -4.17 13.41
C MET A 66 4.99 -3.89 13.11
N LYS A 67 4.71 -2.67 12.64
CA LYS A 67 3.38 -2.26 12.19
C LYS A 67 3.38 -2.09 10.68
N VAL A 68 2.48 -2.79 10.00
CA VAL A 68 2.34 -2.74 8.55
C VAL A 68 0.95 -2.23 8.22
N ARG A 69 0.85 -1.10 7.50
CA ARG A 69 -0.45 -0.57 7.08
C ARG A 69 -1.17 -1.58 6.20
N TRP A 70 -2.47 -1.76 6.43
CA TRP A 70 -3.33 -2.51 5.54
C TRP A 70 -4.10 -1.57 4.59
N PRO A 71 -4.25 -1.94 3.31
CA PRO A 71 -3.54 -3.03 2.62
C PRO A 71 -2.06 -2.70 2.40
N PRO A 72 -1.19 -3.71 2.24
CA PRO A 72 0.20 -3.49 1.91
C PRO A 72 0.34 -2.65 0.63
N ASN A 73 1.43 -1.88 0.54
CA ASN A 73 1.77 -1.04 -0.61
C ASN A 73 0.82 0.13 -0.90
N LEU A 74 -0.23 0.37 -0.12
CA LEU A 74 -1.11 1.52 -0.34
C LEU A 74 -0.33 2.86 -0.26
N ASP A 75 0.63 2.95 0.65
CA ASP A 75 1.51 4.12 0.78
C ASP A 75 2.47 4.29 -0.41
N VAL A 76 2.85 3.20 -1.07
CA VAL A 76 3.61 3.22 -2.33
C VAL A 76 2.76 3.91 -3.40
N VAL A 77 1.53 3.44 -3.58
CA VAL A 77 0.62 3.94 -4.62
C VAL A 77 0.24 5.40 -4.37
N ASP A 78 0.01 5.78 -3.10
CA ASP A 78 -0.18 7.18 -2.73
C ASP A 78 1.02 8.05 -3.11
N GLY A 79 2.25 7.54 -2.94
CA GLY A 79 3.46 8.22 -3.37
C GLY A 79 3.60 8.36 -4.88
N LEU A 80 3.22 7.34 -5.64
CA LEU A 80 3.16 7.41 -7.10
C LEU A 80 2.18 8.47 -7.60
N ILE A 81 1.01 8.59 -6.96
CA ILE A 81 0.03 9.64 -7.29
C ILE A 81 0.59 11.02 -6.93
N LYS A 82 1.17 11.16 -5.73
CA LYS A 82 1.71 12.43 -5.24
C LYS A 82 2.84 12.96 -6.13
N CYS A 83 3.72 12.07 -6.57
CA CYS A 83 4.86 12.36 -7.42
C CYS A 83 4.64 11.87 -8.85
N TYR A 84 3.42 12.04 -9.37
CA TYR A 84 3.03 11.47 -10.66
C TYR A 84 3.97 11.84 -11.81
N ASP A 85 4.46 13.08 -11.84
CA ASP A 85 5.31 13.59 -12.93
C ASP A 85 6.81 13.35 -12.73
N GLU A 86 7.20 12.73 -11.62
CA GLU A 86 8.59 12.38 -11.35
C GLU A 86 9.00 11.06 -12.05
N PRO A 87 10.30 10.84 -12.28
CA PRO A 87 10.79 9.53 -12.71
C PRO A 87 10.37 8.44 -11.73
N TYR A 88 10.14 7.23 -12.24
CA TYR A 88 9.69 6.09 -11.43
C TYR A 88 10.53 5.87 -10.16
N SER A 89 11.86 5.89 -10.29
CA SER A 89 12.78 5.70 -9.16
C SER A 89 12.57 6.73 -8.04
N VAL A 90 12.18 7.94 -8.40
CA VAL A 90 11.89 9.04 -7.48
C VAL A 90 10.51 8.88 -6.86
N ALA A 91 9.46 8.69 -7.68
CA ALA A 91 8.09 8.54 -7.19
C ALA A 91 7.95 7.32 -6.24
N TYR A 92 8.65 6.23 -6.54
CA TYR A 92 8.64 5.01 -5.75
C TYR A 92 9.45 5.11 -4.46
N GLY A 93 10.65 5.70 -4.53
CA GLY A 93 11.67 5.58 -3.47
C GLY A 93 11.92 6.85 -2.65
N ALA A 94 11.55 8.04 -3.13
CA ALA A 94 11.86 9.27 -2.41
C ALA A 94 10.92 9.46 -1.22
N GLN A 95 11.50 9.74 -0.04
CA GLN A 95 10.75 10.00 1.18
C GLN A 95 9.67 11.09 1.00
N ARG A 96 9.97 12.12 0.19
CA ARG A 96 9.01 13.20 -0.11
C ARG A 96 7.73 12.72 -0.79
N CYS A 97 7.81 11.63 -1.54
CA CYS A 97 6.68 11.01 -2.22
C CYS A 97 5.93 10.07 -1.26
N ARG A 98 6.66 9.28 -0.45
CA ARG A 98 6.11 8.26 0.45
C ARG A 98 5.53 8.76 1.77
N THR A 99 5.87 9.99 2.18
CA THR A 99 5.33 10.57 3.42
C THR A 99 3.96 11.17 3.14
N SER A 100 2.91 10.52 3.66
CA SER A 100 1.65 11.21 3.96
C SER A 100 1.96 12.21 5.06
N THR A 101 1.63 13.49 4.87
CA THR A 101 1.70 14.49 5.94
C THR A 101 0.76 14.03 7.05
N SER A 102 1.27 13.31 8.05
CA SER A 102 0.64 13.24 9.35
C SER A 102 0.66 14.65 9.91
N THR A 103 -0.45 15.37 9.75
CA THR A 103 -0.78 16.46 10.65
C THR A 103 -0.97 15.83 12.02
N PHE A 104 0.11 15.69 12.78
CA PHE A 104 0.00 15.64 14.23
C PHE A 104 -0.53 17.01 14.65
N SER A 105 -1.85 17.10 14.76
CA SER A 105 -2.49 18.18 15.48
C SER A 105 -2.12 18.04 16.94
N LYS A 106 -1.27 18.98 17.38
CA LYS A 106 -1.00 19.46 18.75
C LYS A 106 -1.07 18.46 19.90
#